data_AF-A0A1E4B103-F1
#
_entry.id   AF-A0A1E4B103-F1
#
_cell.length_a   1.000
_cell.length_b   1.000
_cell.length_c   1.000
_cell.angle_alpha   90.00
_cell.angle_beta   90.00
_cell.angle_gamma   90.00
#
_symmetry.space_group_name_H-M   'P 1'
#
loop_
_entity.id
_entity.type
_entity.pdbx_description
1 polymer ?
#
loop_
_entity_poly.entity_id
_entity_poly.type
_entity_poly.pdbx_seq_one_letter_code
_entity_poly.pdbx_strand_id
1 'polypeptide(L)'
;MPRLTPTARRAGGRAGARAGGRAGLRAGARAGLRGARRGFSLPELIITLFLLSIVGTAIVRVFTKQQQSYKDTAKTATMRRELRMSGMLMTQDVRSISSSGGDVLEMSEQRAGFNGTYGSSIVCAKGANTLYIPPPGLVHHELTSWTSFPKVGDTIYVYNDSLLAGAEDDVWQKLAIADIDKNLAACPGAPFTDPVLDAPAVKPRYKITVSYPSPSTQIGDSVKVGAVIRFTRPMRYELFQPSGSGKWYLGFSEYSGGAWTAAEPVAGPFRPFVAGDGTPSGLQFRYYDSLGTRLTSITDKLRLSRVDVYTRAEGGASAVTERQGALMTDSTLFRIGLRNFK
;
A
#
# COMPACT_ATOMS: atom_id res chain seq x y z
N MET A 1 -18.86 13.23 12.35
CA MET A 1 -18.42 12.91 13.72
C MET A 1 -19.07 13.88 14.71
N PRO A 2 -20.04 13.46 15.53
CA PRO A 2 -20.48 14.23 16.68
C PRO A 2 -20.01 13.59 18.00
N ARG A 3 -19.64 14.47 18.95
CA ARG A 3 -19.18 14.19 20.31
C ARG A 3 -20.29 13.58 21.17
N LEU A 4 -19.95 12.57 21.97
CA LEU A 4 -20.80 12.03 23.02
C LEU A 4 -20.28 12.47 24.40
N THR A 5 -21.14 13.13 25.16
CA THR A 5 -21.03 13.34 26.62
C THR A 5 -21.99 12.37 27.33
N PRO A 6 -21.63 11.82 28.51
CA PRO A 6 -22.41 10.77 29.14
C PRO A 6 -23.48 11.32 30.10
N THR A 7 -24.67 10.72 30.05
CA THR A 7 -25.76 10.91 30.99
C THR A 7 -25.83 9.74 31.98
N ALA A 8 -25.91 10.07 33.26
CA ALA A 8 -26.14 9.13 34.35
C ALA A 8 -27.66 8.88 34.56
N ARG A 9 -28.07 7.65 34.87
CA ARG A 9 -29.16 7.37 35.86
C ARG A 9 -29.38 5.89 36.21
N ARG A 10 -29.38 5.65 37.53
CA ARG A 10 -30.31 4.86 38.37
C ARG A 10 -30.66 3.39 38.06
N ALA A 11 -30.22 2.52 38.98
CA ALA A 11 -30.98 1.84 40.05
C ALA A 11 -32.23 0.96 39.73
N GLY A 12 -32.14 -0.28 40.23
CA GLY A 12 -33.21 -1.23 40.59
C GLY A 12 -32.64 -2.65 40.56
N GLY A 13 -32.71 -3.54 41.56
CA GLY A 13 -33.46 -3.63 42.80
C GLY A 13 -34.20 -4.96 42.87
N ARG A 14 -33.96 -5.75 43.95
CA ARG A 14 -34.66 -6.97 44.49
C ARG A 14 -34.00 -8.33 44.20
N ALA A 15 -34.17 -9.38 45.02
CA ALA A 15 -34.45 -9.61 46.46
C ALA A 15 -34.62 -11.14 46.66
N GLY A 16 -34.25 -11.66 47.83
CA GLY A 16 -34.64 -12.98 48.37
C GLY A 16 -33.67 -13.38 49.50
N ALA A 17 -33.95 -13.20 50.80
CA ALA A 17 -34.91 -13.90 51.69
C ALA A 17 -34.64 -15.42 51.70
N ARG A 18 -34.44 -16.17 52.81
CA ARG A 18 -34.79 -16.19 54.25
C ARG A 18 -33.99 -17.41 54.83
N ALA A 19 -33.87 -17.77 56.12
CA ALA A 19 -34.24 -17.28 57.45
C ALA A 19 -33.65 -18.26 58.50
N GLY A 20 -33.50 -17.78 59.74
CA GLY A 20 -33.60 -18.57 60.98
C GLY A 20 -32.29 -19.13 61.55
N GLY A 21 -31.94 -18.95 62.83
CA GLY A 21 -32.61 -18.27 63.93
C GLY A 21 -31.91 -18.58 65.26
N ARG A 22 -32.37 -17.83 66.29
CA ARG A 22 -32.21 -17.99 67.75
C ARG A 22 -30.98 -17.39 68.45
N ALA A 23 -31.33 -16.39 69.24
CA ALA A 23 -30.59 -15.82 70.36
C ALA A 23 -30.73 -16.70 71.62
N GLY A 24 -29.69 -16.67 72.45
CA GLY A 24 -29.70 -17.17 73.83
C GLY A 24 -28.54 -16.55 74.61
N LEU A 25 -28.85 -15.52 75.40
CA LEU A 25 -27.94 -14.87 76.35
C LEU A 25 -27.50 -15.84 77.46
N ARG A 26 -26.20 -15.87 77.76
CA ARG A 26 -25.70 -16.07 79.13
C ARG A 26 -24.50 -15.16 79.38
N ALA A 27 -24.70 -14.25 80.33
CA ALA A 27 -23.65 -13.46 80.95
C ALA A 27 -22.77 -14.39 81.81
N GLY A 28 -21.47 -14.39 81.52
CA GLY A 28 -20.42 -15.04 82.30
C GLY A 28 -19.31 -14.03 82.55
N ALA A 29 -18.95 -13.89 83.82
CA ALA A 29 -18.11 -12.85 84.36
C ALA A 29 -16.66 -12.87 83.85
N ARG A 30 -16.13 -11.65 83.66
CA ARG A 30 -14.73 -11.19 83.73
C ARG A 30 -13.64 -12.26 83.93
N ALA A 31 -12.80 -12.42 82.93
CA ALA A 31 -11.35 -12.62 83.09
C ALA A 31 -10.64 -11.93 81.92
N GLY A 32 -9.70 -11.03 82.22
CA GLY A 32 -9.03 -10.21 81.23
C GLY A 32 -8.15 -11.04 80.30
N LEU A 33 -8.35 -10.86 79.00
CA LEU A 33 -7.27 -10.95 78.03
C LEU A 33 -7.17 -9.57 77.38
N ARG A 34 -6.36 -8.71 78.00
CA ARG A 34 -5.64 -7.68 77.26
C ARG A 34 -4.91 -8.44 76.16
N GLY A 35 -5.50 -8.47 74.96
CA GLY A 35 -4.81 -8.91 73.75
C GLY A 35 -3.60 -8.01 73.64
N ALA A 36 -2.46 -8.51 74.10
CA ALA A 36 -1.21 -7.80 74.08
C ALA A 36 -1.02 -7.32 72.65
N ARG A 37 -0.95 -6.00 72.46
CA ARG A 37 -0.35 -5.43 71.26
C ARG A 37 1.11 -5.91 71.28
N ARG A 38 1.34 -7.11 70.76
CA ARG A 38 2.68 -7.64 70.51
C ARG A 38 3.23 -6.76 69.40
N GLY A 39 4.04 -5.77 69.78
CA GLY A 39 4.82 -5.02 68.82
C GLY A 39 5.65 -6.00 68.00
N PHE A 40 5.77 -5.73 66.70
CA PHE A 40 6.65 -6.50 65.83
C PHE A 40 8.07 -6.49 66.41
N SER A 41 8.69 -7.66 66.52
CA SER A 41 10.09 -7.72 66.90
C SER A 41 10.93 -7.16 65.74
N LEU A 42 11.98 -6.40 66.06
CA LEU A 42 12.90 -5.81 65.08
C LEU A 42 13.44 -6.86 64.07
N PRO A 43 13.78 -8.11 64.48
CA PRO A 43 14.19 -9.16 63.55
C PRO A 43 13.12 -9.54 62.51
N GLU A 44 11.84 -9.54 62.90
CA GLU A 44 10.73 -9.92 62.03
C GLU A 44 10.45 -8.87 60.94
N LEU A 45 10.64 -7.59 61.28
CA LEU A 45 10.62 -6.49 60.30
C LEU A 45 11.80 -6.58 59.31
N ILE A 46 12.99 -6.95 59.78
CA ILE A 46 14.15 -7.14 58.89
C ILE A 46 13.90 -8.29 57.90
N ILE A 47 13.40 -9.43 58.39
CA ILE A 47 13.13 -10.61 57.55
C ILE A 47 12.06 -10.30 56.51
N THR A 48 10.97 -9.63 56.90
CA THR A 48 9.89 -9.27 55.97
C THR A 48 10.36 -8.31 54.89
N LEU A 49 11.13 -7.27 55.24
CA LEU A 49 11.74 -6.34 54.27
C LEU A 49 12.68 -7.06 53.31
N PHE A 50 13.49 -7.99 53.82
CA PHE A 50 14.40 -8.79 52.98
C PHE A 50 13.61 -9.64 51.96
N LEU A 51 12.57 -10.36 52.40
CA LEU A 51 11.73 -11.15 51.50
C LEU A 51 10.99 -10.28 50.48
N LEU A 52 10.45 -9.13 50.90
CA LEU A 52 9.79 -8.17 50.00
C LEU A 52 10.76 -7.65 48.93
N SER A 53 12.02 -7.41 49.28
CA SER A 53 13.02 -6.96 48.31
C SER A 53 13.37 -8.04 47.27
N ILE A 54 13.46 -9.31 47.68
CA ILE A 54 13.69 -10.45 46.76
C ILE A 54 12.52 -10.58 45.79
N VAL A 55 11.29 -10.61 46.31
CA VAL A 55 10.08 -10.75 45.49
C VAL A 55 9.91 -9.53 44.58
N GLY A 56 10.11 -8.32 45.11
CA GLY A 56 10.08 -7.08 44.33
C GLY A 56 11.08 -7.11 43.18
N THR A 57 12.31 -7.56 43.42
CA THR A 57 13.34 -7.69 42.38
C THR A 57 12.95 -8.73 41.32
N ALA A 58 12.35 -9.86 41.74
CA ALA A 58 11.88 -10.88 40.81
C ALA A 58 10.75 -10.36 39.90
N ILE A 59 9.78 -9.62 40.45
CA ILE A 59 8.68 -9.01 39.68
C ILE A 59 9.22 -8.00 38.66
N VAL A 60 10.13 -7.12 39.09
CA VAL A 60 10.75 -6.12 38.20
C VAL A 60 11.48 -6.81 37.05
N ARG A 61 12.22 -7.90 37.30
CA ARG A 61 12.89 -8.68 36.25
C ARG A 61 11.91 -9.29 35.26
N VAL A 62 10.78 -9.83 35.72
CA VAL A 62 9.76 -10.38 34.82
C VAL A 62 9.15 -9.28 33.95
N PHE A 63 8.82 -8.13 34.55
CA PHE A 63 8.22 -7.02 33.84
C PHE A 63 9.16 -6.42 32.79
N THR A 64 10.44 -6.25 33.10
CA THR A 64 11.43 -5.76 32.11
C THR A 64 11.62 -6.73 30.96
N LYS A 65 11.69 -8.05 31.23
CA LYS A 65 11.73 -9.07 30.18
C LYS A 65 10.48 -9.03 29.28
N GLN A 66 9.30 -8.87 29.88
CA GLN A 66 8.05 -8.73 29.11
C GLN A 66 8.09 -7.49 28.22
N GLN A 67 8.47 -6.32 28.75
CA GLN A 67 8.59 -5.09 27.96
C GLN A 67 9.56 -5.23 26.78
N GLN A 68 10.72 -5.87 26.99
CA GLN A 68 11.70 -6.12 25.93
C GLN A 68 11.11 -7.03 24.84
N SER A 69 10.45 -8.12 25.24
CA SER A 69 9.78 -9.03 24.31
C SER A 69 8.68 -8.34 23.49
N TYR A 70 7.89 -7.46 24.12
CA TYR A 70 6.86 -6.69 23.41
C TYR A 70 7.48 -5.70 22.41
N LYS A 71 8.57 -5.01 22.76
CA LYS A 71 9.28 -4.10 21.84
C LYS A 71 9.79 -4.84 20.60
N ASP A 72 10.35 -6.02 20.79
CA ASP A 72 10.90 -6.85 19.73
C ASP A 72 9.80 -7.46 18.83
N THR A 73 8.68 -7.87 19.45
CA THR A 73 7.50 -8.31 18.71
C THR A 73 6.91 -7.17 17.87
N ALA A 74 6.81 -5.96 18.43
CA ALA A 74 6.32 -4.79 17.71
C ALA A 74 7.23 -4.43 16.53
N LYS A 75 8.55 -4.43 16.70
CA LYS A 75 9.52 -4.22 15.61
C LYS A 75 9.33 -5.24 14.49
N THR A 76 9.21 -6.51 14.84
CA THR A 76 9.01 -7.61 13.88
C THR A 76 7.69 -7.46 13.13
N ALA A 77 6.61 -7.08 13.84
CA ALA A 77 5.31 -6.82 13.22
C ALA A 77 5.39 -5.65 12.22
N THR A 78 6.07 -4.56 12.56
CA THR A 78 6.31 -3.44 11.65
C THR A 78 7.11 -3.87 10.42
N MET A 79 8.25 -4.56 10.57
CA MET A 79 9.03 -5.05 9.42
C MET A 79 8.19 -5.89 8.46
N ARG A 80 7.39 -6.82 8.99
CA ARG A 80 6.52 -7.68 8.16
C ARG A 80 5.40 -6.91 7.49
N ARG A 81 4.88 -5.86 8.12
CA ARG A 81 3.91 -4.96 7.50
C ARG A 81 4.54 -4.26 6.29
N GLU A 82 5.70 -3.66 6.47
CA GLU A 82 6.42 -2.94 5.42
C GLU A 82 6.80 -3.84 4.24
N LEU A 83 7.30 -5.05 4.52
CA LEU A 83 7.60 -6.06 3.50
C LEU A 83 6.34 -6.46 2.71
N ARG A 84 5.19 -6.65 3.37
CA ARG A 84 3.93 -6.96 2.68
C ARG A 84 3.41 -5.79 1.85
N MET A 85 3.47 -4.57 2.36
CA MET A 85 3.03 -3.38 1.61
C MET A 85 3.85 -3.21 0.32
N SER A 86 5.17 -3.37 0.41
CA SER A 86 6.06 -3.35 -0.75
C SER A 86 5.64 -4.38 -1.82
N GLY A 87 5.38 -5.62 -1.41
CA GLY A 87 4.93 -6.67 -2.33
C GLY A 87 3.57 -6.40 -2.97
N MET A 88 2.61 -5.87 -2.21
CA MET A 88 1.27 -5.58 -2.72
C MET A 88 1.29 -4.49 -3.80
N LEU A 89 1.99 -3.38 -3.55
CA LEU A 89 2.10 -2.26 -4.50
C LEU A 89 2.79 -2.69 -5.79
N MET A 90 3.98 -3.30 -5.68
CA MET A 90 4.72 -3.76 -6.85
C MET A 90 3.96 -4.81 -7.66
N THR A 91 3.29 -5.75 -7.00
CA THR A 91 2.53 -6.79 -7.71
C THR A 91 1.34 -6.19 -8.45
N GLN A 92 0.65 -5.22 -7.86
CA GLN A 92 -0.47 -4.53 -8.49
C GLN A 92 -0.03 -3.83 -9.79
N ASP A 93 1.07 -3.09 -9.74
CA ASP A 93 1.53 -2.30 -10.88
C ASP A 93 2.21 -3.17 -11.95
N VAL A 94 3.14 -4.04 -11.54
CA VAL A 94 3.93 -4.88 -12.47
C VAL A 94 3.05 -5.93 -13.16
N ARG A 95 1.94 -6.38 -12.55
CA ARG A 95 1.05 -7.33 -13.23
C ARG A 95 0.31 -6.70 -14.42
N SER A 96 0.16 -5.38 -14.42
CA SER A 96 -0.55 -4.64 -15.47
C SER A 96 0.30 -4.34 -16.71
N ILE A 97 1.62 -4.50 -16.62
CA ILE A 97 2.54 -4.13 -17.71
C ILE A 97 2.66 -5.22 -18.78
N SER A 98 2.88 -4.78 -20.02
CA SER A 98 3.13 -5.64 -21.18
C SER A 98 4.58 -5.52 -21.64
N SER A 99 5.32 -6.63 -21.58
CA SER A 99 6.69 -6.65 -22.11
C SER A 99 6.70 -6.54 -23.64
N SER A 100 5.76 -7.22 -24.31
CA SER A 100 5.59 -7.14 -25.76
C SER A 100 5.06 -5.78 -26.24
N GLY A 101 4.27 -5.09 -25.40
CA GLY A 101 3.81 -3.71 -25.63
C GLY A 101 4.88 -2.64 -25.41
N GLY A 102 6.08 -3.03 -24.98
CA GLY A 102 7.19 -2.11 -24.72
C GLY A 102 7.00 -1.27 -23.46
N ASP A 103 6.21 -1.74 -22.48
CA ASP A 103 5.97 -1.01 -21.23
C ASP A 103 7.16 -1.05 -20.28
N VAL A 104 8.16 -1.91 -20.51
CA VAL A 104 9.38 -1.97 -19.71
C VAL A 104 10.34 -0.86 -20.17
N LEU A 105 10.73 0.00 -19.24
CA LEU A 105 11.57 1.19 -19.51
C LEU A 105 12.96 1.07 -18.88
N GLU A 106 13.05 0.51 -17.69
CA GLU A 106 14.31 0.33 -16.96
C GLU A 106 14.35 -1.03 -16.28
N MET A 107 15.48 -1.74 -16.45
CA MET A 107 15.77 -3.03 -15.84
C MET A 107 17.11 -2.93 -15.14
N SER A 108 17.09 -2.80 -13.81
CA SER A 108 18.32 -2.77 -13.00
C SER A 108 18.09 -3.51 -11.69
N GLU A 109 19.16 -3.82 -10.96
CA GLU A 109 19.05 -4.56 -9.70
C GLU A 109 18.33 -3.76 -8.60
N GLN A 110 18.47 -2.43 -8.56
CA GLN A 110 17.89 -1.58 -7.52
C GLN A 110 16.73 -0.71 -7.98
N ARG A 111 16.48 -0.64 -9.30
CA ARG A 111 15.38 0.13 -9.89
C ARG A 111 14.67 -0.66 -10.98
N ALA A 112 13.35 -0.54 -11.00
CA ALA A 112 12.51 -1.04 -12.08
C ALA A 112 11.63 0.11 -12.58
N GLY A 113 11.68 0.36 -13.88
CA GLY A 113 10.90 1.41 -14.54
C GLY A 113 9.98 0.83 -15.59
N PHE A 114 8.72 1.27 -15.61
CA PHE A 114 7.72 0.77 -16.55
C PHE A 114 6.60 1.78 -16.78
N ASN A 115 5.80 1.61 -17.83
CA ASN A 115 4.56 2.37 -18.02
C ASN A 115 3.45 1.80 -17.13
N GLY A 116 3.14 2.50 -16.04
CA GLY A 116 2.06 2.11 -15.14
C GLY A 116 0.73 2.78 -15.53
N THR A 117 -0.37 2.07 -15.32
CA THR A 117 -1.71 2.64 -15.51
C THR A 117 -2.10 3.46 -14.30
N TYR A 118 -2.38 4.75 -14.48
CA TYR A 118 -2.80 5.66 -13.40
C TYR A 118 -4.26 6.09 -13.50
N GLY A 119 -4.95 5.69 -14.57
CA GLY A 119 -6.37 5.89 -14.68
C GLY A 119 -7.00 5.34 -15.95
N SER A 120 -8.29 5.57 -16.09
CA SER A 120 -9.12 5.04 -17.17
C SER A 120 -10.25 5.98 -17.52
N SER A 121 -10.74 5.88 -18.75
CA SER A 121 -11.94 6.58 -19.22
C SER A 121 -12.61 5.81 -20.35
N ILE A 122 -13.67 6.37 -20.93
CA ILE A 122 -14.30 5.88 -22.15
C ILE A 122 -14.32 6.96 -23.23
N VAL A 123 -14.27 6.53 -24.49
CA VAL A 123 -14.44 7.40 -25.66
C VAL A 123 -15.88 7.85 -25.73
N CYS A 124 -16.08 9.15 -25.68
CA CYS A 124 -17.38 9.79 -25.70
C CYS A 124 -17.76 10.25 -27.11
N ALA A 125 -16.78 10.81 -27.82
CA ALA A 125 -16.81 11.13 -29.23
C ALA A 125 -15.36 11.10 -29.75
N LYS A 126 -15.16 11.00 -31.06
CA LYS A 126 -13.83 11.05 -31.67
C LYS A 126 -13.83 11.91 -32.94
N GLY A 127 -12.70 12.56 -33.19
CA GLY A 127 -12.32 13.09 -34.49
C GLY A 127 -11.16 12.28 -35.09
N ALA A 128 -10.51 12.85 -36.10
CA ALA A 128 -9.35 12.21 -36.74
C ALA A 128 -8.14 12.11 -35.79
N ASN A 129 -7.94 13.09 -34.90
CA ASN A 129 -6.85 13.17 -33.91
C ASN A 129 -7.27 13.67 -32.53
N THR A 130 -8.57 13.63 -32.25
CA THR A 130 -9.14 14.10 -31.00
C THR A 130 -10.03 13.03 -30.40
N LEU A 131 -9.92 12.84 -29.09
CA LEU A 131 -10.84 12.03 -28.30
C LEU A 131 -11.53 12.94 -27.31
N TYR A 132 -12.84 12.79 -27.22
CA TYR A 132 -13.62 13.42 -26.16
C TYR A 132 -13.87 12.37 -25.09
N ILE A 133 -13.79 12.78 -23.84
CA ILE A 133 -14.04 11.92 -22.68
C ILE A 133 -14.91 12.63 -21.64
N PRO A 134 -15.71 11.90 -20.84
CA PRO A 134 -16.44 12.49 -19.73
C PRO A 134 -15.49 12.97 -18.62
N PRO A 135 -15.86 14.00 -17.84
CA PRO A 135 -15.13 14.34 -16.63
C PRO A 135 -15.38 13.29 -15.53
N PRO A 136 -14.53 13.27 -14.48
CA PRO A 136 -14.87 12.56 -13.24
C PRO A 136 -16.08 13.21 -12.55
N GLY A 137 -16.77 12.45 -11.70
CA GLY A 137 -17.90 12.92 -10.90
C GLY A 137 -19.18 13.18 -11.69
N LEU A 138 -19.55 12.28 -12.61
CA LEU A 138 -20.90 12.33 -13.22
C LEU A 138 -21.96 11.95 -12.17
N VAL A 139 -23.23 12.29 -12.42
CA VAL A 139 -24.28 12.09 -11.41
C VAL A 139 -24.57 10.62 -11.13
N HIS A 140 -24.59 9.78 -12.18
CA HIS A 140 -25.00 8.38 -12.07
C HIS A 140 -23.87 7.36 -12.21
N HIS A 141 -22.75 7.74 -12.83
CA HIS A 141 -21.68 6.82 -13.19
C HIS A 141 -20.31 7.47 -13.01
N GLU A 142 -19.29 6.69 -12.65
CA GLU A 142 -17.89 7.17 -12.67
C GLU A 142 -17.18 6.54 -13.86
N LEU A 143 -17.24 7.23 -15.00
CA LEU A 143 -16.68 6.74 -16.27
C LEU A 143 -15.23 7.13 -16.46
N THR A 144 -14.74 8.10 -15.71
CA THR A 144 -13.37 8.62 -15.78
C THR A 144 -12.78 8.65 -14.39
N SER A 145 -11.62 8.05 -14.20
CA SER A 145 -10.91 8.07 -12.92
C SER A 145 -9.42 8.14 -13.16
N TRP A 146 -8.74 9.03 -12.44
CA TRP A 146 -7.29 9.16 -12.45
C TRP A 146 -6.77 9.45 -11.05
N THR A 147 -5.58 8.94 -10.71
CA THR A 147 -4.88 9.34 -9.48
C THR A 147 -4.24 10.73 -9.58
N SER A 148 -3.90 11.17 -10.80
CA SER A 148 -3.41 12.51 -11.10
C SER A 148 -3.96 12.99 -12.45
N PHE A 149 -4.07 14.31 -12.65
CA PHE A 149 -4.59 14.85 -13.90
C PHE A 149 -3.64 14.51 -15.08
N PRO A 150 -4.17 14.04 -16.24
CA PRO A 150 -3.35 13.75 -17.40
C PRO A 150 -2.56 14.96 -17.90
N LYS A 151 -1.37 14.72 -18.44
CA LYS A 151 -0.50 15.77 -18.98
C LYS A 151 -0.03 15.44 -20.39
N VAL A 152 0.38 16.47 -21.12
CA VAL A 152 1.06 16.32 -22.41
C VAL A 152 2.30 15.43 -22.24
N GLY A 153 2.48 14.47 -23.14
CA GLY A 153 3.53 13.45 -23.09
C GLY A 153 3.12 12.15 -22.40
N ASP A 154 1.99 12.10 -21.70
CA ASP A 154 1.44 10.84 -21.22
C ASP A 154 1.01 9.95 -22.39
N THR A 155 0.97 8.64 -22.16
CA THR A 155 0.53 7.65 -23.15
C THR A 155 -0.86 7.18 -22.81
N ILE A 156 -1.75 7.14 -23.80
CA ILE A 156 -3.04 6.49 -23.69
C ILE A 156 -3.10 5.26 -24.57
N TYR A 157 -3.76 4.22 -24.09
CA TYR A 157 -4.11 3.05 -24.87
C TYR A 157 -5.61 3.03 -25.06
N VAL A 158 -6.06 3.05 -26.31
CA VAL A 158 -7.48 3.05 -26.66
C VAL A 158 -7.83 1.71 -27.27
N TYR A 159 -8.92 1.11 -26.79
CA TYR A 159 -9.39 -0.15 -27.34
C TYR A 159 -9.90 0.04 -28.76
N ASN A 160 -9.39 -0.77 -29.68
CA ASN A 160 -9.80 -0.80 -31.07
C ASN A 160 -10.30 -2.21 -31.40
N ASP A 161 -11.61 -2.31 -31.63
CA ASP A 161 -12.38 -3.55 -31.89
C ASP A 161 -12.19 -4.07 -33.33
N SER A 162 -11.27 -3.43 -34.08
CA SER A 162 -10.92 -3.75 -35.47
C SER A 162 -12.13 -4.04 -36.38
N LEU A 163 -12.02 -4.91 -37.39
CA LEU A 163 -13.05 -5.12 -38.41
C LEU A 163 -13.68 -6.51 -38.36
N LEU A 164 -12.98 -7.50 -37.78
CA LEU A 164 -13.49 -8.85 -37.66
C LEU A 164 -14.37 -8.98 -36.42
N ALA A 165 -15.34 -9.90 -36.50
CA ALA A 165 -16.17 -10.22 -35.35
C ALA A 165 -15.39 -11.15 -34.42
N GLY A 166 -14.98 -10.65 -33.26
CA GLY A 166 -14.28 -11.43 -32.22
C GLY A 166 -12.93 -10.83 -31.85
N ALA A 167 -12.28 -11.36 -30.81
CA ALA A 167 -11.09 -10.76 -30.22
C ALA A 167 -9.77 -11.03 -30.96
N GLU A 168 -9.83 -11.47 -32.21
CA GLU A 168 -8.68 -12.00 -32.96
C GLU A 168 -7.81 -10.89 -33.56
N ASP A 169 -8.42 -9.77 -33.91
CA ASP A 169 -7.77 -8.56 -34.44
C ASP A 169 -7.92 -7.34 -33.53
N ASP A 170 -8.51 -7.52 -32.34
CA ASP A 170 -8.62 -6.49 -31.32
C ASP A 170 -7.25 -6.03 -30.84
N VAL A 171 -7.03 -4.72 -30.91
CA VAL A 171 -5.74 -4.12 -30.56
C VAL A 171 -5.90 -2.93 -29.62
N TRP A 172 -4.98 -2.82 -28.67
CA TRP A 172 -4.80 -1.59 -27.91
C TRP A 172 -3.97 -0.61 -28.74
N GLN A 173 -4.62 0.41 -29.30
CA GLN A 173 -3.92 1.45 -30.04
C GLN A 173 -3.20 2.38 -29.07
N LYS A 174 -1.87 2.40 -29.15
CA LYS A 174 -1.00 3.30 -28.38
C LYS A 174 -0.97 4.69 -28.99
N LEU A 175 -1.30 5.71 -28.21
CA LEU A 175 -1.35 7.11 -28.61
C LEU A 175 -0.65 7.97 -27.55
N ALA A 176 0.00 9.06 -27.96
CA ALA A 176 0.58 10.01 -27.02
C ALA A 176 -0.29 11.26 -26.92
N ILE A 177 -0.45 11.80 -25.70
CA ILE A 177 -1.20 13.03 -25.48
C ILE A 177 -0.36 14.21 -25.98
N ALA A 178 -0.89 14.92 -26.98
CA ALA A 178 -0.30 16.14 -27.52
C ALA A 178 -0.87 17.40 -26.86
N ASP A 179 -2.15 17.38 -26.50
CA ASP A 179 -2.84 18.51 -25.86
C ASP A 179 -4.11 18.04 -25.13
N ILE A 180 -4.52 18.77 -24.09
CA ILE A 180 -5.74 18.49 -23.31
C ILE A 180 -6.48 19.79 -23.02
N ASP A 181 -7.68 19.90 -23.57
CA ASP A 181 -8.56 21.05 -23.43
C ASP A 181 -9.90 20.67 -22.81
N LYS A 182 -10.59 21.67 -22.22
CA LYS A 182 -12.00 21.52 -21.87
C LYS A 182 -12.87 21.82 -23.08
N ASN A 183 -13.97 21.08 -23.21
CA ASN A 183 -14.98 21.28 -24.23
C ASN A 183 -16.37 21.35 -23.62
N LEU A 184 -17.12 22.40 -23.98
CA LEU A 184 -18.43 22.73 -23.41
C LEU A 184 -19.62 22.30 -24.29
N ALA A 185 -19.37 21.63 -25.43
CA ALA A 185 -20.39 21.35 -26.43
C ALA A 185 -20.43 19.89 -26.91
N ALA A 186 -19.28 19.22 -26.94
CA ALA A 186 -19.17 17.84 -27.39
C ALA A 186 -19.87 16.90 -26.41
N CYS A 187 -20.38 15.79 -26.94
CA CYS A 187 -20.98 14.71 -26.16
C CYS A 187 -22.17 15.07 -25.24
N PRO A 188 -23.21 15.79 -25.72
CA PRO A 188 -24.43 15.91 -24.95
C PRO A 188 -25.11 14.54 -24.89
N GLY A 189 -25.29 13.97 -23.69
CA GLY A 189 -25.90 12.65 -23.53
C GLY A 189 -25.11 11.50 -24.16
N ALA A 190 -23.79 11.65 -24.28
CA ALA A 190 -22.92 10.55 -24.69
C ALA A 190 -23.09 9.32 -23.77
N PRO A 191 -22.64 8.13 -24.20
CA PRO A 191 -23.02 6.89 -23.54
C PRO A 191 -22.79 6.97 -22.03
N PHE A 192 -23.83 6.62 -21.27
CA PHE A 192 -23.77 6.59 -19.81
C PHE A 192 -23.58 7.97 -19.14
N THR A 193 -23.85 9.08 -19.83
CA THR A 193 -23.92 10.42 -19.23
C THR A 193 -25.35 10.96 -19.29
N ASP A 194 -25.80 11.66 -18.25
CA ASP A 194 -27.12 12.28 -18.25
C ASP A 194 -27.10 13.57 -19.08
N PRO A 195 -27.94 13.71 -20.12
CA PRO A 195 -27.92 14.91 -20.98
C PRO A 195 -28.34 16.20 -20.27
N VAL A 196 -29.08 16.11 -19.16
CA VAL A 196 -29.59 17.25 -18.40
C VAL A 196 -28.69 17.52 -17.19
N LEU A 197 -28.41 16.50 -16.37
CA LEU A 197 -27.67 16.63 -15.12
C LEU A 197 -26.15 16.66 -15.32
N ASP A 198 -25.65 16.06 -16.41
CA ASP A 198 -24.23 16.06 -16.79
C ASP A 198 -23.98 16.85 -18.08
N ALA A 199 -24.83 17.85 -18.36
CA ALA A 199 -24.72 18.70 -19.55
C ALA A 199 -23.29 19.27 -19.70
N PRO A 200 -22.69 19.24 -20.92
CA PRO A 200 -21.30 19.69 -21.14
C PRO A 200 -21.01 21.14 -20.70
N ALA A 201 -22.01 22.02 -20.70
CA ALA A 201 -21.88 23.40 -20.21
C ALA A 201 -21.62 23.48 -18.69
N VAL A 202 -22.13 22.51 -17.91
CA VAL A 202 -21.97 22.44 -16.44
C VAL A 202 -20.81 21.53 -16.07
N LYS A 203 -20.67 20.40 -16.77
CA LYS A 203 -19.60 19.41 -16.59
C LYS A 203 -18.79 19.28 -17.88
N PRO A 204 -17.79 20.15 -18.10
CA PRO A 204 -17.00 20.16 -19.33
C PRO A 204 -16.38 18.80 -19.63
N ARG A 205 -16.46 18.38 -20.88
CA ARG A 205 -15.76 17.19 -21.39
C ARG A 205 -14.30 17.52 -21.61
N TYR A 206 -13.41 16.53 -21.57
CA TYR A 206 -12.03 16.76 -21.97
C TYR A 206 -11.85 16.36 -23.42
N LYS A 207 -11.30 17.28 -24.21
CA LYS A 207 -10.81 17.06 -25.57
C LYS A 207 -9.32 16.74 -25.45
N ILE A 208 -8.96 15.50 -25.75
CA ILE A 208 -7.59 15.02 -25.79
C ILE A 208 -7.16 15.01 -27.25
N THR A 209 -6.20 15.85 -27.60
CA THR A 209 -5.53 15.79 -28.90
C THR A 209 -4.37 14.81 -28.80
N VAL A 210 -4.26 13.89 -29.75
CA VAL A 210 -3.27 12.81 -29.73
C VAL A 210 -2.29 12.90 -30.89
N SER A 211 -1.09 12.38 -30.68
CA SER A 211 -0.11 12.08 -31.72
C SER A 211 0.07 10.58 -31.90
N TYR A 212 0.52 10.20 -33.09
CA TYR A 212 0.62 8.81 -33.52
C TYR A 212 2.07 8.33 -33.61
N PRO A 213 2.34 7.07 -33.26
CA PRO A 213 3.52 6.40 -33.76
C PRO A 213 3.36 6.13 -35.27
N SER A 214 4.36 6.51 -36.05
CA SER A 214 4.46 6.13 -37.46
C SER A 214 4.34 4.59 -37.61
N PRO A 215 3.57 4.07 -38.58
CA PRO A 215 2.99 4.75 -39.75
C PRO A 215 1.54 5.24 -39.57
N SER A 216 0.99 5.17 -38.36
CA SER A 216 -0.42 5.58 -38.14
C SER A 216 -0.57 7.08 -38.32
N THR A 217 -1.63 7.51 -39.02
CA THR A 217 -1.92 8.93 -39.28
C THR A 217 -3.21 9.42 -38.63
N GLN A 218 -4.05 8.50 -38.14
CA GLN A 218 -5.32 8.82 -37.49
C GLN A 218 -5.70 7.76 -36.44
N ILE A 219 -6.66 8.11 -35.58
CA ILE A 219 -7.32 7.16 -34.68
C ILE A 219 -8.07 6.15 -35.54
N GLY A 220 -7.91 4.86 -35.27
CA GLY A 220 -8.56 3.81 -36.06
C GLY A 220 -10.07 4.02 -36.17
N ASP A 221 -10.64 3.75 -37.34
CA ASP A 221 -12.09 3.86 -37.57
C ASP A 221 -12.91 2.84 -36.78
N SER A 222 -12.24 1.80 -36.32
CA SER A 222 -12.77 0.77 -35.45
C SER A 222 -12.72 1.11 -33.95
N VAL A 223 -12.10 2.23 -33.57
CA VAL A 223 -12.31 2.82 -32.23
C VAL A 223 -13.73 3.39 -32.18
N LYS A 224 -14.61 2.76 -31.40
CA LYS A 224 -16.02 3.17 -31.29
C LYS A 224 -16.25 4.11 -30.10
N VAL A 225 -17.37 4.83 -30.17
CA VAL A 225 -17.93 5.52 -28.99
C VAL A 225 -18.30 4.46 -27.94
N GLY A 226 -17.86 4.66 -26.70
CA GLY A 226 -17.89 3.68 -25.62
C GLY A 226 -16.60 2.87 -25.45
N ALA A 227 -15.63 2.96 -26.37
CA ALA A 227 -14.36 2.24 -26.25
C ALA A 227 -13.59 2.66 -25.00
N VAL A 228 -12.93 1.70 -24.34
CA VAL A 228 -12.18 1.95 -23.11
C VAL A 228 -10.83 2.61 -23.42
N ILE A 229 -10.45 3.58 -22.60
CA ILE A 229 -9.16 4.27 -22.62
C ILE A 229 -8.42 3.96 -21.33
N ARG A 230 -7.14 3.60 -21.42
CA ARG A 230 -6.22 3.49 -20.28
C ARG A 230 -5.19 4.60 -20.35
N PHE A 231 -4.99 5.28 -19.23
CA PHE A 231 -3.98 6.33 -19.10
C PHE A 231 -2.75 5.74 -18.44
N THR A 232 -1.61 5.91 -19.10
CA THR A 232 -0.34 5.36 -18.67
C THR A 232 0.76 6.41 -18.67
N ARG A 233 1.70 6.24 -17.76
CA ARG A 233 2.86 7.12 -17.58
C ARG A 233 4.05 6.29 -17.11
N PRO A 234 5.29 6.67 -17.45
CA PRO A 234 6.46 6.06 -16.83
C PRO A 234 6.42 6.22 -15.30
N MET A 235 6.52 5.10 -14.60
CA MET A 235 6.65 4.97 -13.16
C MET A 235 7.94 4.23 -12.85
N ARG A 236 8.54 4.51 -11.69
CA ARG A 236 9.76 3.87 -11.24
C ARG A 236 9.69 3.54 -9.77
N TYR A 237 10.02 2.29 -9.47
CA TYR A 237 10.33 1.82 -8.13
C TYR A 237 11.84 1.74 -7.96
N GLU A 238 12.37 2.28 -6.86
CA GLU A 238 13.80 2.20 -6.56
C GLU A 238 14.09 2.07 -5.07
N LEU A 239 15.22 1.45 -4.71
CA LEU A 239 15.74 1.54 -3.36
C LEU A 239 16.50 2.85 -3.21
N PHE A 240 16.07 3.71 -2.31
CA PHE A 240 16.69 5.02 -2.10
C PHE A 240 16.74 5.39 -0.63
N GLN A 241 17.54 6.41 -0.34
CA GLN A 241 17.67 6.99 0.98
C GLN A 241 17.15 8.44 0.94
N PRO A 242 15.98 8.73 1.53
CA PRO A 242 15.51 10.10 1.70
C PRO A 242 16.54 10.93 2.48
N SER A 243 16.77 12.16 2.03
CA SER A 243 17.71 13.10 2.66
C SER A 243 17.44 13.23 4.16
N GLY A 244 18.49 13.07 4.97
CA GLY A 244 18.42 13.21 6.43
C GLY A 244 17.88 11.98 7.20
N SER A 245 17.40 10.94 6.52
CA SER A 245 16.87 9.75 7.20
C SER A 245 17.93 8.75 7.67
N GLY A 246 19.04 8.64 6.93
CA GLY A 246 20.05 7.58 7.15
C GLY A 246 19.53 6.16 6.92
N LYS A 247 18.31 5.99 6.39
CA LYS A 247 17.62 4.71 6.24
C LYS A 247 17.18 4.50 4.78
N TRP A 248 17.11 3.25 4.36
CA TRP A 248 16.74 2.90 2.99
C TRP A 248 15.26 2.56 2.90
N TYR A 249 14.61 3.03 1.85
CA TYR A 249 13.19 2.84 1.61
C TYR A 249 12.96 2.43 0.16
N LEU A 250 11.86 1.73 -0.07
CA LEU A 250 11.31 1.62 -1.41
C LEU A 250 10.69 2.97 -1.76
N GLY A 251 11.23 3.59 -2.80
CA GLY A 251 10.75 4.81 -3.41
C GLY A 251 9.84 4.53 -4.58
N PHE A 252 8.85 5.39 -4.73
CA PHE A 252 8.01 5.49 -5.91
C PHE A 252 8.18 6.88 -6.53
N SER A 253 8.32 6.93 -7.86
CA SER A 253 8.39 8.17 -8.62
C SER A 253 7.66 8.02 -9.95
N GLU A 254 7.12 9.12 -10.45
CA GLU A 254 6.42 9.17 -11.74
C GLU A 254 7.10 10.17 -12.66
N TYR A 255 7.05 9.94 -13.96
CA TYR A 255 7.55 10.89 -14.95
C TYR A 255 6.43 11.83 -15.41
N SER A 256 6.35 13.02 -14.83
CA SER A 256 5.24 13.96 -15.03
C SER A 256 5.77 15.31 -15.48
N GLY A 257 5.24 15.86 -16.58
CA GLY A 257 5.64 17.18 -17.07
C GLY A 257 7.10 17.24 -17.56
N GLY A 258 7.59 16.15 -18.17
CA GLY A 258 8.94 16.10 -18.75
C GLY A 258 10.07 15.85 -17.74
N ALA A 259 9.76 15.52 -16.48
CA ALA A 259 10.75 15.18 -15.48
C ALA A 259 10.23 14.09 -14.52
N TRP A 260 11.15 13.38 -13.88
CA TRP A 260 10.82 12.50 -12.75
C TRP A 260 10.45 13.33 -11.53
N THR A 261 9.37 12.95 -10.84
CA THR A 261 9.05 13.48 -9.52
C THR A 261 10.10 13.04 -8.51
N ALA A 262 10.18 13.75 -7.37
CA ALA A 262 10.96 13.24 -6.24
C ALA A 262 10.42 11.88 -5.80
N ALA A 263 11.32 10.97 -5.44
CA ALA A 263 10.93 9.65 -4.95
C ALA A 263 10.29 9.78 -3.56
N GLU A 264 9.07 9.25 -3.42
CA GLU A 264 8.36 9.21 -2.15
C GLU A 264 8.52 7.83 -1.49
N PRO A 265 8.80 7.76 -0.17
CA PRO A 265 8.96 6.49 0.51
C PRO A 265 7.61 5.79 0.68
N VAL A 266 7.44 4.63 0.06
CA VAL A 266 6.19 3.83 0.12
C VAL A 266 6.28 2.63 1.07
N ALA A 267 7.49 2.13 1.33
CA ALA A 267 7.72 1.06 2.29
C ALA A 267 9.16 1.11 2.84
N GLY A 268 9.34 0.68 4.09
CA GLY A 268 10.67 0.54 4.70
C GLY A 268 10.66 0.80 6.21
N PRO A 269 11.81 0.70 6.88
CA PRO A 269 13.16 0.68 6.30
C PRO A 269 13.63 -0.70 5.83
N PHE A 270 14.45 -0.70 4.78
CA PHE A 270 15.17 -1.84 4.24
C PHE A 270 16.66 -1.78 4.55
N ARG A 271 17.36 -2.88 4.28
CA ARG A 271 18.83 -2.90 4.28
C ARG A 271 19.40 -2.01 3.16
N PRO A 272 20.68 -1.63 3.24
CA PRO A 272 21.34 -0.88 2.16
C PRO A 272 21.36 -1.59 0.81
N PHE A 273 21.56 -0.80 -0.26
CA PHE A 273 21.88 -1.36 -1.56
C PHE A 273 23.26 -2.04 -1.51
N VAL A 274 23.35 -3.22 -2.12
CA VAL A 274 24.61 -3.94 -2.34
C VAL A 274 24.55 -4.41 -3.78
N ALA A 275 25.51 -3.98 -4.59
CA ALA A 275 25.55 -4.35 -6.00
C ALA A 275 25.98 -5.81 -6.19
N GLY A 276 25.43 -6.44 -7.23
CA GLY A 276 25.80 -7.77 -7.65
C GLY A 276 24.63 -8.74 -7.53
N ASP A 277 24.34 -9.43 -8.62
CA ASP A 277 23.32 -10.47 -8.63
C ASP A 277 23.65 -11.55 -7.58
N GLY A 278 22.64 -11.98 -6.83
CA GLY A 278 22.87 -12.91 -5.71
C GLY A 278 23.17 -12.25 -4.37
N THR A 279 23.66 -11.01 -4.33
CA THR A 279 24.08 -10.37 -3.07
C THR A 279 22.89 -9.99 -2.17
N PRO A 280 23.05 -10.00 -0.84
CA PRO A 280 21.96 -9.76 0.11
C PRO A 280 21.62 -8.27 0.26
N SER A 281 21.18 -7.62 -0.82
CA SER A 281 20.72 -6.23 -0.82
C SER A 281 19.34 -6.05 -0.17
N GLY A 282 19.02 -4.84 0.31
CA GLY A 282 17.69 -4.48 0.82
C GLY A 282 16.55 -4.61 -0.18
N LEU A 283 16.83 -4.36 -1.46
CA LEU A 283 15.93 -4.57 -2.58
C LEU A 283 16.75 -5.13 -3.74
N GLN A 284 16.23 -6.14 -4.41
CA GLN A 284 16.83 -6.65 -5.63
C GLN A 284 15.75 -7.09 -6.61
N PHE A 285 15.80 -6.54 -7.83
CA PHE A 285 15.02 -7.01 -8.96
C PHE A 285 15.82 -8.01 -9.78
N ARG A 286 15.15 -9.10 -10.18
CA ARG A 286 15.69 -10.12 -11.07
C ARG A 286 14.67 -10.41 -12.16
N TYR A 287 15.13 -10.42 -13.40
CA TYR A 287 14.27 -10.46 -14.57
C TYR A 287 14.44 -11.79 -15.29
N TYR A 288 13.37 -12.44 -15.73
CA TYR A 288 13.45 -13.74 -16.37
C TYR A 288 12.59 -13.80 -17.62
N ASP A 289 13.02 -14.57 -18.61
CA ASP A 289 12.20 -14.94 -19.76
C ASP A 289 11.30 -16.15 -19.45
N SER A 290 10.44 -16.50 -20.41
CA SER A 290 9.47 -17.60 -20.31
C SER A 290 10.10 -18.98 -20.07
N LEU A 291 11.37 -19.15 -20.44
CA LEU A 291 12.14 -20.37 -20.20
C LEU A 291 12.86 -20.36 -18.83
N GLY A 292 12.74 -19.28 -18.07
CA GLY A 292 13.40 -19.09 -16.79
C GLY A 292 14.85 -18.63 -16.90
N THR A 293 15.31 -18.22 -18.08
CA THR A 293 16.66 -17.67 -18.27
C THR A 293 16.73 -16.27 -17.67
N ARG A 294 17.84 -15.98 -16.98
CA ARG A 294 18.07 -14.67 -16.37
C ARG A 294 18.34 -13.61 -17.44
N LEU A 295 17.57 -12.52 -17.42
CA LEU A 295 17.79 -11.31 -18.19
C LEU A 295 18.57 -10.29 -17.35
N THR A 296 19.60 -9.71 -17.94
CA THR A 296 20.46 -8.68 -17.31
C THR A 296 20.56 -7.39 -18.13
N SER A 297 20.09 -7.41 -19.38
CA SER A 297 20.11 -6.26 -20.29
C SER A 297 18.69 -5.77 -20.60
N ILE A 298 18.54 -4.44 -20.66
CA ILE A 298 17.30 -3.79 -21.12
C ILE A 298 16.99 -4.09 -22.59
N THR A 299 17.97 -4.51 -23.39
CA THR A 299 17.76 -4.91 -24.78
C THR A 299 16.84 -6.13 -24.89
N ASP A 300 16.82 -6.98 -23.87
CA ASP A 300 16.03 -8.22 -23.86
C ASP A 300 14.62 -8.02 -23.28
N LYS A 301 14.21 -6.77 -23.02
CA LYS A 301 12.98 -6.44 -22.31
C LYS A 301 11.70 -7.02 -22.92
N LEU A 302 11.68 -7.24 -24.24
CA LEU A 302 10.53 -7.82 -24.94
C LEU A 302 10.32 -9.31 -24.60
N ARG A 303 11.37 -9.98 -24.12
CA ARG A 303 11.34 -11.40 -23.70
C ARG A 303 10.98 -11.56 -22.23
N LEU A 304 10.84 -10.46 -21.48
CA LEU A 304 10.53 -10.50 -20.06
C LEU A 304 9.18 -11.18 -19.84
N SER A 305 9.13 -12.18 -18.98
CA SER A 305 7.91 -12.88 -18.57
C SER A 305 7.70 -12.87 -17.06
N ARG A 306 8.77 -12.71 -16.27
CA ARG A 306 8.73 -12.75 -14.81
C ARG A 306 9.72 -11.77 -14.19
N VAL A 307 9.28 -11.10 -13.13
CA VAL A 307 10.14 -10.31 -12.24
C VAL A 307 10.11 -10.92 -10.85
N ASP A 308 11.28 -11.32 -10.36
CA ASP A 308 11.47 -11.69 -8.95
C ASP A 308 11.96 -10.47 -8.19
N VAL A 309 11.29 -10.15 -7.09
CA VAL A 309 11.62 -9.03 -6.21
C VAL A 309 11.99 -9.56 -4.84
N TYR A 310 13.23 -9.33 -4.43
CA TYR A 310 13.72 -9.64 -3.10
C TYR A 310 13.68 -8.36 -2.28
N THR A 311 13.05 -8.40 -1.11
CA THR A 311 13.07 -7.30 -0.15
C THR A 311 13.56 -7.80 1.20
N ARG A 312 14.42 -7.02 1.86
CA ARG A 312 15.04 -7.37 3.14
C ARG A 312 14.95 -6.18 4.08
N ALA A 313 14.15 -6.32 5.13
CA ALA A 313 13.94 -5.32 6.16
C ALA A 313 14.95 -5.46 7.32
N GLU A 314 15.20 -4.34 7.99
CA GLU A 314 16.02 -4.28 9.20
C GLU A 314 15.31 -3.45 10.29
N GLY A 315 15.01 -4.11 11.42
CA GLY A 315 14.21 -3.56 12.53
C GLY A 315 15.06 -3.00 13.67
N GLY A 316 16.38 -2.91 13.49
CA GLY A 316 17.36 -2.53 14.50
C GLY A 316 17.72 -3.66 15.47
N ALA A 317 18.46 -3.32 16.54
CA ALA A 317 18.92 -4.29 17.53
C ALA A 317 17.79 -4.80 18.43
N SER A 318 17.83 -6.09 18.75
CA SER A 318 16.96 -6.76 19.73
C SER A 318 17.13 -6.17 21.13
N ALA A 319 16.00 -5.95 21.81
CA ALA A 319 15.95 -5.45 23.19
C ALA A 319 15.98 -6.57 24.23
N VAL A 320 15.67 -7.82 23.84
CA VAL A 320 15.76 -9.00 24.72
C VAL A 320 17.21 -9.25 25.13
N THR A 321 17.47 -9.36 26.43
CA THR A 321 18.80 -9.56 27.02
C THR A 321 19.58 -10.73 26.41
N GLU A 322 18.91 -11.85 26.12
CA GLU A 322 19.52 -13.06 25.55
C GLU A 322 19.98 -12.90 24.09
N ARG A 323 19.50 -11.85 23.39
CA ARG A 323 19.86 -11.51 22.00
C ARG A 323 20.28 -10.05 21.86
N GLN A 324 20.70 -9.42 22.95
CA GLN A 324 20.95 -7.99 22.97
C GLN A 324 22.00 -7.61 21.93
N GLY A 325 21.66 -6.65 21.05
CA GLY A 325 22.54 -6.24 19.96
C GLY A 325 22.40 -7.03 18.66
N ALA A 326 21.70 -8.17 18.64
CA ALA A 326 21.42 -8.90 17.41
C ALA A 326 20.47 -8.09 16.51
N LEU A 327 20.85 -7.91 15.24
CA LEU A 327 20.03 -7.21 14.26
C LEU A 327 18.80 -8.05 13.90
N MET A 328 17.62 -7.44 14.05
CA MET A 328 16.37 -8.03 13.62
C MET A 328 16.21 -7.84 12.13
N THR A 329 16.12 -8.93 11.39
CA THR A 329 15.99 -8.89 9.94
C THR A 329 14.94 -9.87 9.46
N ASP A 330 14.22 -9.48 8.43
CA ASP A 330 13.21 -10.31 7.78
C ASP A 330 13.32 -10.10 6.27
N SER A 331 12.87 -11.06 5.49
CA SER A 331 12.97 -11.00 4.04
C SER A 331 11.79 -11.68 3.38
N THR A 332 11.40 -11.16 2.21
CA THR A 332 10.38 -11.79 1.38
C THR A 332 10.79 -11.74 -0.07
N LEU A 333 10.40 -12.78 -0.79
CA LEU A 333 10.55 -12.92 -2.23
C LEU A 333 9.15 -12.89 -2.85
N PHE A 334 8.95 -11.96 -3.76
CA PHE A 334 7.77 -11.92 -4.61
C PHE A 334 8.16 -12.34 -6.02
N ARG A 335 7.35 -13.19 -6.63
CA ARG A 335 7.50 -13.55 -8.05
C ARG A 335 6.28 -13.06 -8.80
N ILE A 336 6.50 -12.15 -9.72
CA ILE A 336 5.44 -11.50 -10.47
C ILE A 336 5.55 -11.97 -11.91
N GLY A 337 4.61 -12.81 -12.32
CA GLY A 337 4.44 -13.19 -13.72
C GLY A 337 3.72 -12.07 -14.48
N LEU A 338 4.27 -11.68 -15.62
CA LEU A 338 3.63 -10.76 -16.55
C LEU A 338 2.46 -11.46 -17.23
N ARG A 339 1.36 -10.75 -17.45
CA ARG A 339 0.20 -11.30 -18.18
C ARG A 339 0.41 -11.28 -19.68
N ASN A 340 1.06 -10.23 -20.19
CA ASN A 340 1.23 -9.98 -21.62
C ASN A 340 2.72 -10.02 -21.96
N PHE A 341 3.24 -11.23 -22.17
CA PHE A 341 4.59 -11.48 -22.67
C PHE A 341 4.53 -12.38 -23.91
N LYS A 342 5.58 -12.33 -24.74
CA LYS A 342 5.67 -13.15 -25.95
C LYS A 342 6.53 -14.39 -25.74
#